data_AF-A0A1Z4IK12-F1
#
_entry.id   AF-A0A1Z4IK12-F1
#
_cell.length_a   1.000
_cell.length_b   1.000
_cell.length_c   1.000
_cell.angle_alpha   90.00
_cell.angle_beta   90.00
_cell.angle_gamma   90.00
#
_symmetry.space_group_name_H-M   'P 1'
#
loop_
_entity.id
_entity.type
_entity.pdbx_description
1 polymer ?
#
loop_
_entity_poly.entity_id
_entity_poly.type
_entity_poly.pdbx_seq_one_letter_code
_entity_poly.pdbx_strand_id
1 'polypeptide(L)'
;MSKHHSLWEKLNERQQATLTAIYRADQSAEADQKQAWYRGSTRVPAAVWRNLPYYFEPTSHETLLHRLLRKANVVDPGLGSTLRVLEGHNLIQCNYYQSELMSIKLTPTGRAVARGFLGADSPKKRGKGQLTGLQWSALVTAYQAGTEGIDSGASLGQYAGFSWQWTWLRLLDYHGTDNGLVKEVGYWKNSLHFYKLVITEAGIEFYRQQWEQYRALYPDINAPKPD
;
A
#
# COMPACT_ATOMS: atom_id res chain seq x y z
N MET A 1 26.82 4.36 -4.66
CA MET A 1 25.79 4.04 -5.68
C MET A 1 24.97 2.85 -5.21
N SER A 2 23.63 2.91 -5.30
CA SER A 2 22.76 1.79 -4.88
C SER A 2 22.96 0.57 -5.81
N LYS A 3 22.85 -0.65 -5.26
CA LYS A 3 22.90 -1.93 -6.03
C LYS A 3 21.94 -1.96 -7.23
N HIS A 4 20.84 -1.22 -7.15
CA HIS A 4 19.87 -1.11 -8.24
C HIS A 4 20.33 -0.20 -9.38
N HIS A 5 21.14 0.83 -9.08
CA HIS A 5 21.68 1.76 -10.07
C HIS A 5 22.72 1.05 -10.95
N SER A 6 23.64 0.29 -10.34
CA SER A 6 24.66 -0.47 -11.07
C SER A 6 24.09 -1.63 -11.90
N LEU A 7 22.88 -2.11 -11.58
CA LEU A 7 22.19 -3.12 -12.39
C LEU A 7 21.48 -2.48 -13.59
N TRP A 8 20.93 -1.28 -13.44
CA TRP A 8 20.34 -0.52 -14.55
C TRP A 8 21.37 -0.17 -15.62
N GLU A 9 22.55 0.32 -15.22
CA GLU A 9 23.64 0.70 -16.14
C GLU A 9 24.20 -0.48 -16.95
N LYS A 10 24.05 -1.72 -16.45
CA LYS A 10 24.45 -2.93 -17.17
C LYS A 10 23.48 -3.33 -18.28
N LEU A 11 22.25 -2.83 -18.24
CA LEU A 11 21.27 -3.08 -19.27
C LEU A 11 21.54 -2.16 -20.47
N ASN A 12 21.47 -2.70 -21.68
CA ASN A 12 21.52 -1.87 -22.89
C ASN A 12 20.22 -1.07 -23.05
N GLU A 13 20.23 -0.07 -23.94
CA GLU A 13 19.09 0.84 -24.16
C GLU A 13 17.77 0.08 -24.45
N ARG A 14 17.85 -1.00 -25.22
CA ARG A 14 16.69 -1.83 -25.56
C ARG A 14 16.10 -2.54 -24.34
N GLN A 15 16.96 -3.12 -23.50
CA GLN A 15 16.57 -3.78 -22.26
C GLN A 15 15.98 -2.77 -21.27
N GLN A 16 16.58 -1.58 -21.17
CA GLN A 16 16.08 -0.47 -20.35
C GLN A 16 14.70 0.02 -20.82
N ALA A 17 14.51 0.19 -22.13
CA ALA A 17 13.24 0.58 -22.73
C ALA A 17 12.14 -0.47 -22.50
N THR A 18 12.50 -1.76 -22.66
CA THR A 18 11.59 -2.88 -22.40
C THR A 18 11.17 -2.92 -20.93
N LEU A 19 12.13 -2.85 -19.99
CA LEU A 19 11.86 -2.84 -18.56
C LEU A 19 11.00 -1.64 -18.14
N THR A 20 11.24 -0.47 -18.75
CA THR A 20 10.43 0.75 -18.54
C THR A 20 8.99 0.57 -19.00
N ALA A 21 8.76 -0.03 -20.17
CA ALA A 21 7.42 -0.31 -20.68
C ALA A 21 6.65 -1.26 -19.76
N ILE A 22 7.30 -2.33 -19.28
CA ILE A 22 6.69 -3.28 -18.34
C ILE A 22 6.39 -2.60 -17.00
N TYR A 23 7.31 -1.78 -16.48
CA TYR A 23 7.09 -1.03 -15.24
C TYR A 23 5.90 -0.08 -15.36
N ARG A 24 5.78 0.68 -16.46
CA ARG A 24 4.65 1.60 -16.68
C ARG A 24 3.31 0.86 -16.74
N ALA A 25 3.26 -0.30 -17.40
CA ALA A 25 2.07 -1.14 -17.43
C ALA A 25 1.70 -1.67 -16.03
N ASP A 26 2.67 -2.12 -15.23
CA ASP A 26 2.47 -2.54 -13.83
C ASP A 26 1.93 -1.39 -12.95
N GLN A 27 2.47 -0.19 -13.10
CA GLN A 27 2.01 0.98 -12.35
C GLN A 27 0.60 1.44 -12.76
N SER A 28 0.24 1.32 -14.04
CA SER A 28 -1.13 1.57 -14.50
C SER A 28 -2.10 0.56 -13.86
N ALA A 29 -1.76 -0.73 -13.86
CA ALA A 29 -2.58 -1.75 -13.20
C ALA A 29 -2.73 -1.49 -11.69
N GLU A 30 -1.67 -1.01 -11.02
CA GLU A 30 -1.75 -0.62 -9.61
C GLU A 30 -2.67 0.59 -9.40
N ALA A 31 -2.64 1.58 -10.28
CA ALA A 31 -3.52 2.75 -10.21
C ALA A 31 -4.99 2.37 -10.45
N ASP A 32 -5.26 1.52 -11.44
CA ASP A 32 -6.60 1.02 -11.75
C ASP A 32 -7.21 0.24 -10.56
N GLN A 33 -6.40 -0.58 -9.89
CA GLN A 33 -6.83 -1.32 -8.71
C GLN A 33 -7.10 -0.42 -7.50
N LYS A 34 -6.29 0.64 -7.31
CA LYS A 34 -6.58 1.68 -6.31
C LYS A 34 -7.90 2.39 -6.63
N GLN A 35 -8.15 2.71 -7.88
CA GLN A 35 -9.40 3.36 -8.29
C GLN A 35 -10.62 2.46 -8.16
N ALA A 36 -10.51 1.18 -8.53
CA ALA A 36 -11.57 0.19 -8.38
C ALA A 36 -11.98 0.01 -6.90
N TRP A 37 -11.00 0.05 -6.00
CA TRP A 37 -11.27 0.05 -4.56
C TRP A 37 -12.12 1.25 -4.11
N TYR A 38 -11.80 2.47 -4.57
CA TYR A 38 -12.64 3.65 -4.27
C TYR A 38 -14.06 3.52 -4.80
N ARG A 39 -14.28 2.71 -5.85
CA ARG A 39 -15.60 2.42 -6.42
C ARG A 39 -16.30 1.22 -5.78
N GLY A 40 -15.77 0.67 -4.68
CA GLY A 40 -16.38 -0.44 -3.94
C GLY A 40 -16.20 -1.82 -4.59
N SER A 41 -15.26 -1.97 -5.52
CA SER A 41 -15.00 -3.28 -6.15
C SER A 41 -14.34 -4.27 -5.19
N THR A 42 -14.56 -5.57 -5.44
CA THR A 42 -13.91 -6.65 -4.68
C THR A 42 -12.39 -6.59 -4.79
N ARG A 43 -11.71 -6.81 -3.66
CA ARG A 43 -10.25 -6.80 -3.60
C ARG A 43 -9.65 -7.98 -4.36
N VAL A 44 -8.97 -7.71 -5.47
CA VAL A 44 -8.19 -8.71 -6.20
C VAL A 44 -6.76 -8.76 -5.64
N PRO A 45 -6.19 -9.94 -5.34
CA PRO A 45 -4.81 -10.05 -4.87
C PRO A 45 -3.81 -9.48 -5.87
N ALA A 46 -2.80 -8.78 -5.38
CA ALA A 46 -1.78 -8.16 -6.24
C ALA A 46 -0.94 -9.16 -7.03
N ALA A 47 -0.89 -10.41 -6.61
CA ALA A 47 -0.26 -11.48 -7.38
C ALA A 47 -0.99 -11.75 -8.70
N VAL A 48 -2.30 -11.49 -8.78
CA VAL A 48 -3.15 -11.76 -9.95
C VAL A 48 -3.02 -10.62 -10.96
N TRP A 49 -3.37 -9.40 -10.58
CA TRP A 49 -3.41 -8.26 -11.51
C TRP A 49 -2.04 -7.72 -11.94
N ARG A 50 -0.95 -8.13 -11.28
CA ARG A 50 0.43 -7.84 -11.73
C ARG A 50 0.94 -8.79 -12.81
N ASN A 51 0.22 -9.85 -13.15
CA ASN A 51 0.54 -10.65 -14.34
C ASN A 51 -0.02 -9.92 -15.56
N LEU A 52 0.85 -9.23 -16.28
CA LEU A 52 0.46 -8.45 -17.45
C LEU A 52 0.32 -9.39 -18.65
N PRO A 53 -0.86 -9.52 -19.27
CA PRO A 53 -1.03 -10.36 -20.43
C PRO A 53 -0.19 -9.83 -21.60
N TYR A 54 0.51 -10.73 -22.26
CA TYR A 54 1.31 -10.44 -23.43
C TYR A 54 1.11 -11.54 -24.46
N TYR A 55 0.94 -11.16 -25.73
CA TYR A 55 0.79 -12.07 -26.85
C TYR A 55 1.74 -11.60 -27.96
N PHE A 56 2.45 -12.52 -28.61
CA PHE A 56 3.38 -12.19 -29.71
C PHE A 56 2.64 -11.90 -31.01
N GLU A 57 1.50 -12.53 -31.23
CA GLU A 57 0.69 -12.33 -32.42
C GLU A 57 -0.31 -11.17 -32.24
N PRO A 58 -0.70 -10.49 -33.34
CA PRO A 58 -1.74 -9.49 -33.29
C PRO A 58 -3.06 -10.13 -32.85
N THR A 59 -3.43 -9.95 -31.59
CA THR A 59 -4.77 -10.28 -31.14
C THR A 59 -5.71 -9.09 -31.46
N SER A 60 -7.02 -9.35 -31.48
CA SER A 60 -8.03 -8.29 -31.60
C SER A 60 -8.02 -7.29 -30.44
N HIS A 61 -7.24 -7.56 -29.38
CA HIS A 61 -7.18 -6.76 -28.16
C HIS A 61 -5.73 -6.38 -27.82
N GLU A 62 -5.32 -5.18 -28.25
CA GLU A 62 -4.02 -4.64 -27.87
C GLU A 62 -3.97 -4.31 -26.37
N THR A 63 -3.11 -5.01 -25.62
CA THR A 63 -2.87 -4.72 -24.20
C THR A 63 -2.06 -3.44 -24.04
N LEU A 64 -2.20 -2.75 -22.89
CA LEU A 64 -1.40 -1.56 -22.59
C LEU A 64 0.10 -1.84 -22.67
N LEU A 65 0.53 -3.02 -22.20
CA LEU A 65 1.92 -3.45 -22.28
C LEU A 65 2.39 -3.51 -23.74
N HIS A 66 1.61 -4.15 -24.62
CA HIS A 66 1.95 -4.26 -26.04
C HIS A 66 2.06 -2.87 -26.70
N ARG A 67 1.12 -1.97 -26.40
CA ARG A 67 1.14 -0.58 -26.89
C ARG A 67 2.40 0.18 -26.43
N LEU A 68 2.79 0.02 -25.16
CA LEU A 68 3.96 0.68 -24.60
C LEU A 68 5.27 0.14 -25.19
N LEU A 69 5.36 -1.17 -25.39
CA LEU A 69 6.50 -1.80 -26.05
C LEU A 69 6.62 -1.34 -27.51
N ARG A 70 5.48 -1.25 -28.23
CA ARG A 70 5.46 -0.75 -29.61
C ARG A 70 5.88 0.71 -29.68
N LYS A 71 5.36 1.56 -28.79
CA LYS A 71 5.75 2.98 -28.69
C LYS A 71 7.23 3.15 -28.37
N ALA A 72 7.81 2.23 -27.62
CA ALA A 72 9.24 2.19 -27.34
C ALA A 72 10.08 1.57 -28.47
N ASN A 73 9.44 1.14 -29.58
CA ASN A 73 10.06 0.50 -30.73
C ASN A 73 10.87 -0.77 -30.38
N VAL A 74 10.37 -1.58 -29.44
CA VAL A 74 11.04 -2.83 -29.00
C VAL A 74 10.25 -4.12 -29.34
N VAL A 75 9.15 -3.99 -30.09
CA VAL A 75 8.33 -5.12 -30.58
C VAL A 75 8.90 -5.57 -31.93
N ASP A 76 10.01 -6.31 -31.89
CA ASP A 76 10.63 -6.92 -33.06
C ASP A 76 11.18 -8.32 -32.68
N PRO A 77 11.77 -9.11 -33.61
CA PRO A 77 12.26 -10.46 -33.34
C PRO A 77 13.25 -10.59 -32.17
N GLY A 78 13.91 -9.50 -31.76
CA GLY A 78 14.83 -9.44 -30.61
C GLY A 78 14.15 -9.25 -29.25
N LEU A 79 12.82 -9.19 -29.16
CA LEU A 79 12.13 -9.04 -27.87
C LEU A 79 12.30 -10.28 -26.99
N GLY A 80 12.19 -11.49 -27.54
CA GLY A 80 12.32 -12.73 -26.77
C GLY A 80 13.69 -12.88 -26.08
N SER A 81 14.78 -12.51 -26.76
CA SER A 81 16.12 -12.49 -26.17
C SER A 81 16.25 -11.41 -25.09
N THR A 82 15.64 -10.25 -25.30
CA THR A 82 15.60 -9.16 -24.31
C THR A 82 14.89 -9.62 -23.03
N LEU A 83 13.72 -10.26 -23.16
CA LEU A 83 12.98 -10.80 -22.03
C LEU A 83 13.78 -11.86 -21.27
N ARG A 84 14.47 -12.77 -21.97
CA ARG A 84 15.34 -13.78 -21.36
C ARG A 84 16.48 -13.16 -20.54
N VAL A 85 17.08 -12.07 -21.01
CA VAL A 85 18.12 -11.35 -20.25
C VAL A 85 17.53 -10.69 -19.00
N LEU A 86 16.37 -10.03 -19.12
CA LEU A 86 15.71 -9.40 -17.98
C LEU A 86 15.28 -10.43 -16.92
N GLU A 87 14.82 -11.60 -17.35
CA GLU A 87 14.50 -12.73 -16.48
C GLU A 87 15.76 -13.32 -15.82
N GLY A 88 16.87 -13.47 -16.56
CA GLY A 88 18.16 -13.91 -16.03
C GLY A 88 18.73 -12.98 -14.95
N HIS A 89 18.43 -11.69 -15.01
CA HIS A 89 18.73 -10.72 -13.95
C HIS A 89 17.69 -10.65 -12.83
N ASN A 90 16.67 -11.51 -12.84
CA ASN A 90 15.56 -11.53 -11.89
C ASN A 90 14.82 -10.19 -11.82
N LEU A 91 14.69 -9.48 -12.95
CA LEU A 91 13.96 -8.21 -13.06
C LEU A 91 12.50 -8.44 -13.44
N ILE A 92 12.25 -9.48 -14.23
CA ILE A 92 10.91 -9.93 -14.61
C ILE A 92 10.79 -11.43 -14.41
N GLN A 93 9.56 -11.92 -14.42
CA GLN A 93 9.20 -13.32 -14.50
C GLN A 93 8.26 -13.48 -15.69
N CYS A 94 8.59 -14.38 -16.60
CA CYS A 94 7.75 -14.71 -17.75
C CYS A 94 7.01 -16.02 -17.47
N ASN A 95 5.69 -16.02 -17.64
CA ASN A 95 4.88 -17.23 -17.55
C ASN A 95 4.53 -17.70 -18.96
N TYR A 96 4.93 -18.92 -19.29
CA TYR A 96 4.70 -19.53 -20.59
C TYR A 96 3.60 -20.60 -20.49
N TYR A 97 2.76 -20.69 -21.52
CA TYR A 97 1.78 -21.76 -21.69
C TYR A 97 2.00 -22.38 -23.07
N GLN A 98 2.24 -23.70 -23.15
CA GLN A 98 2.53 -24.40 -24.41
C GLN A 98 3.63 -23.73 -25.27
N SER A 99 4.65 -23.15 -24.62
CA SER A 99 5.75 -22.39 -25.24
C SER A 99 5.38 -20.99 -25.76
N GLU A 100 4.13 -20.57 -25.63
CA GLU A 100 3.71 -19.19 -25.88
C GLU A 100 3.83 -18.37 -24.60
N LEU A 101 4.41 -17.17 -24.71
CA LEU A 101 4.44 -16.24 -23.58
C LEU A 101 3.02 -15.77 -23.31
N MET A 102 2.53 -16.03 -22.10
CA MET A 102 1.16 -15.71 -21.69
C MET A 102 1.10 -14.42 -20.87
N SER A 103 2.05 -14.27 -19.94
CA SER A 103 2.12 -13.06 -19.13
C SER A 103 3.54 -12.73 -18.67
N ILE A 104 3.74 -11.44 -18.40
CA ILE A 104 4.97 -10.90 -17.85
C ILE A 104 4.65 -10.26 -16.50
N LYS A 105 5.44 -10.57 -15.49
CA LYS A 105 5.31 -10.01 -14.15
C LYS A 105 6.61 -9.35 -13.73
N LEU A 106 6.53 -8.12 -13.23
CA LEU A 106 7.70 -7.44 -12.69
C LEU A 106 8.04 -7.96 -11.28
N THR A 107 9.31 -8.29 -11.04
CA THR A 107 9.75 -8.75 -9.70
C THR A 107 9.89 -7.55 -8.75
N PRO A 108 10.01 -7.77 -7.43
CA PRO A 108 10.37 -6.69 -6.51
C PRO A 108 11.68 -6.00 -6.89
N THR A 109 12.68 -6.76 -7.37
CA THR A 109 13.97 -6.23 -7.82
C THR A 109 13.80 -5.39 -9.08
N GLY A 110 13.07 -5.88 -10.08
CA GLY A 110 12.77 -5.13 -11.30
C GLY A 110 12.06 -3.82 -11.01
N ARG A 111 11.11 -3.82 -10.07
CA ARG A 111 10.36 -2.60 -9.68
C ARG A 111 11.30 -1.60 -9.04
N ALA A 112 12.17 -2.06 -8.14
CA ALA A 112 13.15 -1.20 -7.49
C ALA A 112 14.13 -0.58 -8.50
N VAL A 113 14.61 -1.38 -9.46
CA VAL A 113 15.53 -0.96 -10.52
C VAL A 113 14.88 0.08 -11.45
N ALA A 114 13.72 -0.23 -12.03
CA ALA A 114 13.02 0.67 -12.93
C ALA A 114 12.61 1.98 -12.25
N ARG A 115 12.06 1.88 -11.04
CA ARG A 115 11.64 3.05 -10.24
C ARG A 115 12.81 3.96 -9.86
N GLY A 116 13.93 3.38 -9.46
CA GLY A 116 15.13 4.13 -9.06
C GLY A 116 15.71 4.97 -10.20
N PHE A 117 15.60 4.49 -11.43
CA PHE A 117 16.03 5.24 -12.61
C PHE A 117 14.99 6.28 -13.07
N LEU A 118 13.71 5.92 -13.06
CA LEU A 118 12.63 6.81 -13.51
C LEU A 118 12.32 7.96 -12.53
N GLY A 119 13.06 8.07 -11.43
CA GLY A 119 12.85 9.08 -10.40
C GLY A 119 11.48 8.98 -9.71
N ALA A 120 10.80 7.84 -9.85
CA ALA A 120 9.49 7.65 -9.25
C ALA A 120 9.63 7.42 -7.74
N ASP A 121 8.86 8.17 -6.96
CA ASP A 121 8.92 8.07 -5.50
C ASP A 121 8.64 6.64 -5.04
N SER A 122 9.52 6.13 -4.17
CA SER A 122 9.18 4.92 -3.44
C SER A 122 8.00 5.22 -2.51
N PRO A 123 7.00 4.31 -2.40
CA PRO A 123 6.02 4.44 -1.33
C PRO A 123 6.80 4.57 -0.02
N LYS A 124 6.70 5.74 0.63
CA LYS A 124 7.41 5.99 1.88
C LYS A 124 7.02 4.86 2.82
N LYS A 125 7.99 4.02 3.19
CA LYS A 125 7.75 3.00 4.22
C LYS A 125 7.26 3.78 5.44
N ARG A 126 6.12 3.36 5.98
CA ARG A 126 5.65 3.88 7.25
C ARG A 126 6.78 3.79 8.26
N GLY A 127 7.03 4.88 8.98
CA GLY A 127 7.91 4.84 10.14
C GLY A 127 7.45 3.75 11.08
N LYS A 128 8.39 3.10 11.79
CA LYS A 128 8.03 2.17 12.86
C LYS A 128 7.12 2.93 13.84
N GLY A 129 5.93 2.40 14.09
CA GLY A 129 4.93 3.07 14.94
C GLY A 129 3.96 4.01 14.25
N GLN A 130 4.18 4.39 12.99
CA GLN A 130 3.30 5.34 12.32
C GLN A 130 1.89 4.75 12.12
N LEU A 131 0.91 5.36 12.80
CA LEU A 131 -0.51 5.08 12.67
C LEU A 131 -1.00 5.23 11.23
N THR A 132 -2.00 4.41 10.87
CA THR A 132 -2.76 4.60 9.63
C THR A 132 -3.76 5.75 9.73
N GLY A 133 -4.32 6.20 8.61
CA GLY A 133 -5.39 7.21 8.64
C GLY A 133 -6.56 6.77 9.51
N LEU A 134 -6.99 5.51 9.41
CA LEU A 134 -8.07 4.97 10.26
C LEU A 134 -7.67 4.93 11.75
N GLN A 135 -6.44 4.54 12.06
CA GLN A 135 -5.93 4.51 13.44
C GLN A 135 -5.76 5.92 14.02
N TRP A 136 -5.32 6.87 13.20
CA TRP A 136 -5.27 8.28 13.58
C TRP A 136 -6.67 8.83 13.83
N SER A 137 -7.62 8.55 12.94
CA SER A 137 -9.02 8.97 13.11
C SER A 137 -9.64 8.39 14.39
N ALA A 138 -9.37 7.12 14.69
CA ALA A 138 -9.82 6.50 15.93
C ALA A 138 -9.19 7.14 17.17
N LEU A 139 -7.89 7.44 17.13
CA LEU A 139 -7.21 8.16 18.22
C LEU A 139 -7.77 9.58 18.40
N VAL A 140 -8.07 10.30 17.31
CA VAL A 140 -8.76 11.60 17.34
C VAL A 140 -10.11 11.48 18.04
N THR A 141 -10.91 10.46 17.70
CA THR A 141 -12.20 10.22 18.34
C THR A 141 -12.05 9.94 19.84
N ALA A 142 -11.04 9.15 20.23
CA ALA A 142 -10.74 8.89 21.64
C ALA A 142 -10.28 10.17 22.38
N TYR A 143 -9.47 11.00 21.73
CA TYR A 143 -9.01 12.29 22.27
C TYR A 143 -10.18 13.25 22.52
N GLN A 144 -11.09 13.37 21.54
CA GLN A 144 -12.30 14.19 21.66
C GLN A 144 -13.25 13.68 22.75
N ALA A 145 -13.36 12.37 22.93
CA ALA A 145 -14.16 11.77 24.00
C ALA A 145 -13.52 11.95 25.40
N GLY A 146 -12.22 12.25 25.47
CA GLY A 146 -11.49 12.49 26.71
C GLY A 146 -11.71 11.38 27.76
N THR A 147 -11.96 11.79 29.00
CA THR A 147 -12.21 10.88 30.12
C THR A 147 -13.62 10.27 30.13
N GLU A 148 -14.56 10.86 29.39
CA GLU A 148 -15.89 10.27 29.22
C GLU A 148 -15.78 8.93 28.49
N GLY A 149 -14.89 8.87 27.49
CA GLY A 149 -14.60 7.66 26.73
C GLY A 149 -15.68 7.33 25.71
N ILE A 150 -15.44 6.28 24.94
CA ILE A 150 -16.31 5.80 23.87
C ILE A 150 -16.98 4.51 24.35
N ASP A 151 -18.31 4.51 24.44
CA ASP A 151 -19.07 3.31 24.77
C ASP A 151 -18.99 2.26 23.66
N SER A 152 -19.03 0.99 24.07
CA SER A 152 -19.25 -0.11 23.13
C SER A 152 -20.61 0.04 22.45
N GLY A 153 -20.61 -0.04 21.12
CA GLY A 153 -21.81 0.07 20.30
C GLY A 153 -22.71 -1.17 20.41
N ALA A 154 -23.64 -1.31 19.47
CA ALA A 154 -24.62 -2.41 19.43
C ALA A 154 -23.99 -3.82 19.32
N SER A 155 -22.68 -3.94 19.09
CA SER A 155 -21.93 -5.18 19.06
C SER A 155 -20.64 -5.04 19.86
N LEU A 156 -20.29 -6.05 20.65
CA LEU A 156 -19.04 -6.11 21.40
C LEU A 156 -17.83 -5.85 20.48
N GLY A 157 -16.97 -4.90 20.87
CA GLY A 157 -15.77 -4.51 20.13
C GLY A 157 -16.00 -3.47 19.02
N GLN A 158 -17.21 -2.97 18.81
CA GLN A 158 -17.44 -1.81 17.94
C GLN A 158 -17.43 -0.52 18.77
N TYR A 159 -16.37 0.26 18.67
CA TYR A 159 -16.31 1.60 19.29
C TYR A 159 -16.24 2.65 18.17
N ALA A 160 -17.21 3.56 18.17
CA ALA A 160 -17.34 4.66 17.20
C ALA A 160 -17.19 4.24 15.71
N GLY A 161 -17.64 3.03 15.35
CA GLY A 161 -17.59 2.53 13.97
C GLY A 161 -16.21 2.03 13.50
N PHE A 162 -15.21 1.97 14.37
CA PHE A 162 -13.89 1.43 14.05
C PHE A 162 -13.75 -0.04 14.47
N SER A 163 -13.00 -0.81 13.69
CA SER A 163 -12.75 -2.24 13.96
C SER A 163 -11.84 -2.44 15.18
N TRP A 164 -12.24 -3.34 16.08
CA TRP A 164 -11.41 -3.79 17.19
C TRP A 164 -10.05 -4.32 16.74
N GLN A 165 -10.04 -5.36 15.89
CA GLN A 165 -8.82 -6.09 15.53
C GLN A 165 -7.82 -5.23 14.76
N TRP A 166 -8.31 -4.34 13.89
CA TRP A 166 -7.44 -3.58 12.97
C TRP A 166 -7.11 -2.16 13.45
N THR A 167 -7.87 -1.63 14.40
CA THR A 167 -7.76 -0.25 14.85
C THR A 167 -7.50 -0.16 16.33
N TRP A 168 -8.45 -0.55 17.18
CA TRP A 168 -8.37 -0.34 18.62
C TRP A 168 -7.30 -1.17 19.30
N LEU A 169 -7.18 -2.46 18.94
CA LEU A 169 -6.14 -3.33 19.48
C LEU A 169 -4.73 -2.77 19.19
N ARG A 170 -4.56 -2.10 18.04
CA ARG A 170 -3.26 -1.48 17.69
C ARG A 170 -2.95 -0.23 18.51
N LEU A 171 -3.97 0.52 18.92
CA LEU A 171 -3.81 1.68 19.80
C LEU A 171 -3.62 1.25 21.26
N LEU A 172 -4.24 0.14 21.67
CA LEU A 172 -4.07 -0.47 22.98
C LEU A 172 -2.67 -1.09 23.14
N ASP A 173 -2.20 -1.84 22.13
CA ASP A 173 -0.86 -2.45 22.13
C ASP A 173 0.19 -1.53 21.49
N TYR A 174 0.04 -0.22 21.65
CA TYR A 174 0.94 0.72 20.98
C TYR A 174 2.34 0.68 21.61
N HIS A 175 3.33 0.36 20.78
CA HIS A 175 4.72 0.21 21.22
C HIS A 175 5.28 1.46 21.91
N GLY A 176 6.13 1.27 22.91
CA GLY A 176 6.79 2.37 23.61
C GLY A 176 5.89 3.10 24.60
N THR A 177 4.75 2.50 24.98
CA THR A 177 3.85 3.00 26.02
C THR A 177 3.56 1.88 27.00
N ASP A 178 3.43 2.20 28.29
CA ASP A 178 3.17 1.20 29.34
C ASP A 178 1.70 0.74 29.36
N ASN A 179 0.78 1.54 28.84
CA ASN A 179 -0.68 1.29 28.89
C ASN A 179 -1.40 1.54 27.55
N GLY A 180 -0.67 1.56 26.43
CA GLY A 180 -1.24 1.94 25.13
C GLY A 180 -1.54 3.43 25.03
N LEU A 181 -2.00 3.85 23.84
CA LEU A 181 -2.58 5.17 23.60
C LEU A 181 -4.06 5.24 24.05
N VAL A 182 -4.71 4.09 24.15
CA VAL A 182 -6.08 3.93 24.68
C VAL A 182 -6.14 2.70 25.56
N LYS A 183 -7.10 2.67 26.48
CA LYS A 183 -7.37 1.50 27.33
C LYS A 183 -8.87 1.23 27.42
N GLU A 184 -9.22 -0.04 27.61
CA GLU A 184 -10.59 -0.45 27.89
C GLU A 184 -10.85 -0.40 29.40
N VAL A 185 -11.95 0.22 29.80
CA VAL A 185 -12.35 0.38 31.21
C VAL A 185 -13.75 -0.19 31.39
N GLY A 186 -13.88 -1.14 32.31
CA GLY A 186 -15.17 -1.69 32.73
C GLY A 186 -15.90 -0.74 33.67
N TYR A 187 -17.22 -0.64 33.53
CA TYR A 187 -18.08 0.13 34.42
C TYR A 187 -19.44 -0.53 34.60
N TRP A 188 -20.10 -0.23 35.72
CA TRP A 188 -21.41 -0.79 36.05
C TRP A 188 -22.52 0.23 35.80
N LYS A 189 -23.59 -0.21 35.13
CA LYS A 189 -24.81 0.60 34.93
C LYS A 189 -26.03 -0.31 35.00
N ASN A 190 -26.99 0.02 35.85
CA ASN A 190 -28.22 -0.77 36.06
C ASN A 190 -27.95 -2.27 36.29
N SER A 191 -26.96 -2.60 37.13
CA SER A 191 -26.51 -3.98 37.42
C SER A 191 -25.95 -4.77 36.22
N LEU A 192 -25.69 -4.11 35.10
CA LEU A 192 -24.99 -4.68 33.94
C LEU A 192 -23.57 -4.10 33.87
N HIS A 193 -22.61 -4.96 33.52
CA HIS A 193 -21.21 -4.58 33.31
C HIS A 193 -20.98 -4.22 31.84
N PHE A 194 -20.49 -3.01 31.59
CA PHE A 194 -20.20 -2.45 30.28
C PHE A 194 -18.72 -2.10 30.16
N TYR A 195 -18.27 -1.90 28.93
CA TYR A 195 -16.92 -1.45 28.62
C TYR A 195 -16.96 -0.16 27.81
N LYS A 196 -15.98 0.71 28.08
CA LYS A 196 -15.70 1.90 27.28
C LYS A 196 -14.21 2.01 26.97
N LEU A 197 -13.87 2.57 25.82
CA LEU A 197 -12.51 2.95 25.48
C LEU A 197 -12.21 4.37 25.94
N VAL A 198 -11.14 4.54 26.70
CA VAL A 198 -10.69 5.84 27.20
C VAL A 198 -9.28 6.10 26.69
N ILE A 199 -9.01 7.33 26.26
CA ILE A 199 -7.65 7.74 25.90
C ILE A 199 -6.76 7.75 27.15
N THR A 200 -5.51 7.29 27.03
CA THR A 200 -4.54 7.34 28.13
C THR A 200 -3.78 8.66 28.13
N GLU A 201 -3.04 8.96 29.20
CA GLU A 201 -2.15 10.12 29.23
C GLU A 201 -1.11 10.05 28.10
N ALA A 202 -0.52 8.87 27.88
CA ALA A 202 0.39 8.63 26.76
C ALA A 202 -0.30 8.87 25.40
N GLY A 203 -1.59 8.52 25.27
CA GLY A 203 -2.41 8.83 24.10
C GLY A 203 -2.58 10.33 23.86
N ILE A 204 -2.87 11.08 24.93
CA ILE A 204 -3.01 12.53 24.92
C ILE A 204 -1.68 13.19 24.51
N GLU A 205 -0.57 12.79 25.14
CA GLU A 205 0.75 13.31 24.83
C GLU A 205 1.17 12.98 23.40
N PHE A 206 0.95 11.74 22.94
CA PHE A 206 1.22 11.34 21.57
C PHE A 206 0.40 12.18 20.59
N TYR A 207 -0.88 12.39 20.86
CA TYR A 207 -1.75 13.22 20.04
C TYR A 207 -1.19 14.64 19.92
N ARG A 208 -0.83 15.27 21.06
CA ARG A 208 -0.25 16.62 21.12
C ARG A 208 1.04 16.72 20.30
N GLN A 209 1.99 15.81 20.53
CA GLN A 209 3.30 15.83 19.90
C GLN A 209 3.24 15.57 18.39
N GLN A 210 2.30 14.74 17.95
CA GLN A 210 2.24 14.26 16.57
C GLN A 210 1.17 14.99 15.73
N TRP A 211 0.39 15.89 16.33
CA TRP A 211 -0.76 16.53 15.68
C TRP A 211 -0.40 17.19 14.35
N GLU A 212 0.63 18.05 14.32
CA GLU A 212 1.03 18.76 13.09
C GLU A 212 1.44 17.80 11.98
N GLN A 213 2.21 16.77 12.35
CA GLN A 213 2.67 15.75 11.41
C GLN A 213 1.50 14.96 10.81
N TYR A 214 0.57 14.50 11.65
CA TYR A 214 -0.59 13.75 11.16
C TYR A 214 -1.61 14.61 10.43
N ARG A 215 -1.72 15.90 10.76
CA ARG A 215 -2.52 16.87 10.00
C ARG A 215 -1.98 17.04 8.58
N ALA A 216 -0.66 17.07 8.41
CA ALA A 216 -0.02 17.07 7.09
C ALA A 216 -0.19 15.74 6.34
N LEU A 217 -0.12 14.61 7.04
CA LEU A 217 -0.24 13.28 6.43
C LEU A 217 -1.67 12.94 6.01
N TYR A 218 -2.66 13.38 6.79
CA TYR A 218 -4.09 13.05 6.62
C TYR A 218 -4.95 14.32 6.74
N PRO A 219 -4.86 15.25 5.78
CA PRO A 219 -5.54 16.55 5.85
C PRO A 219 -7.07 16.46 5.86
N ASP A 220 -7.64 15.36 5.37
CA ASP A 220 -9.08 15.13 5.32
C ASP A 220 -9.66 14.68 6.67
N ILE A 221 -8.82 14.26 7.62
CA ILE A 221 -9.26 13.86 8.96
C ILE A 221 -9.42 15.12 9.81
N ASN A 222 -10.64 15.34 10.32
CA ASN A 222 -10.94 16.45 11.24
C ASN A 222 -10.32 16.19 12.63
N ALA A 223 -9.04 16.55 12.77
CA ALA A 223 -8.27 16.46 14.00
C ALA A 223 -8.19 17.86 14.65
N PRO A 224 -8.96 18.15 15.73
CA PRO A 224 -8.92 19.46 16.39
C PRO A 224 -7.52 19.77 16.90
N LYS A 225 -7.13 21.05 16.89
CA LYS A 225 -5.85 21.47 17.43
C LYS A 225 -5.83 21.17 18.94
N PRO A 226 -4.80 20.50 19.46
CA PRO A 226 -4.69 20.25 20.90
C PRO A 226 -4.49 21.56 21.66
N ASP A 227 -5.04 21.61 22.86
CA ASP A 227 -4.74 22.64 23.88
C ASP A 227 -3.33 22.48 24.45
#